data_AF-A0A7H1Q904-F1
#
_entry.id   AF-A0A7H1Q904-F1
#
_cell.length_a   1.000
_cell.length_b   1.000
_cell.length_c   1.000
_cell.angle_alpha   90.00
_cell.angle_beta   90.00
_cell.angle_gamma   90.00
#
_symmetry.space_group_name_H-M   'P 1'
#
loop_
_entity.id
_entity.type
_entity.pdbx_description
1 polymer ?
#
loop_
_entity_poly.entity_id
_entity_poly.type
_entity_poly.pdbx_seq_one_letter_code
_entity_poly.pdbx_strand_id
1 'polypeptide(L)' 'MDSAGLEGLSPRMRAAVLLAMGRPTEEIGPLVGVSGRTVRRWRDRPDVSADVCRVRTKLLDGAVAAVRAGGVR' A
#
# COMPACT_ATOMS: atom_id res chain seq x y z
N MET A 1 -6.88 9.29 4.44
CA MET A 1 -6.09 9.47 3.21
C MET A 1 -7.06 9.27 2.08
N ASP A 2 -7.60 10.37 1.58
CA ASP A 2 -8.72 10.33 0.64
C ASP A 2 -8.21 9.90 -0.73
N SER A 3 -9.06 9.29 -1.55
CA SER A 3 -8.76 8.74 -2.88
C SER A 3 -7.95 9.70 -3.77
N ALA A 4 -8.11 11.00 -3.54
CA ALA A 4 -7.42 12.10 -4.22
C ALA A 4 -5.88 12.04 -4.10
N GLY A 5 -5.33 11.52 -3.01
CA GLY A 5 -3.88 11.44 -2.81
C GLY A 5 -3.16 10.43 -3.70
N LEU A 6 -3.91 9.60 -4.45
CA LEU A 6 -3.38 8.52 -5.28
C LEU A 6 -3.54 8.75 -6.78
N GLU A 7 -4.25 9.80 -7.21
CA GLU A 7 -4.66 9.98 -8.62
C GLU A 7 -3.49 10.28 -9.57
N GLY A 8 -2.34 10.74 -9.08
CA GLY A 8 -1.12 10.92 -9.87
C GLY A 8 -0.21 9.69 -9.98
N LEU A 9 -0.56 8.59 -9.32
CA LEU A 9 0.28 7.39 -9.27
C LEU A 9 -0.12 6.39 -10.35
N SER A 10 0.86 5.64 -10.86
CA SER A 10 0.58 4.52 -11.77
C SER A 10 -0.36 3.50 -11.09
N PRO A 11 -1.21 2.79 -11.84
CA PRO A 11 -2.10 1.77 -11.27
C PRO A 11 -1.40 0.75 -10.38
N ARG A 12 -0.17 0.37 -10.74
CA ARG A 12 0.67 -0.56 -9.96
C ARG A 12 1.11 0.06 -8.63
N MET A 13 1.53 1.32 -8.62
CA MET A 13 1.92 2.00 -7.38
C MET A 13 0.70 2.25 -6.48
N ARG A 14 -0.45 2.62 -7.06
CA ARG A 14 -1.73 2.71 -6.31
C ARG A 14 -2.08 1.38 -5.66
N ALA A 15 -1.95 0.27 -6.40
CA ALA A 15 -2.17 -1.07 -5.86
C ALA A 15 -1.19 -1.41 -4.73
N ALA A 16 0.09 -1.05 -4.86
CA ALA A 16 1.08 -1.26 -3.81
C ALA A 16 0.73 -0.51 -2.51
N VAL A 17 0.24 0.73 -2.61
CA VAL A 17 -0.23 1.49 -1.44
C VAL A 17 -1.44 0.83 -0.78
N LEU A 18 -2.44 0.42 -1.58
CA LEU A 18 -3.64 -0.23 -1.04
C LEU A 18 -3.33 -1.61 -0.42
N LEU A 19 -2.40 -2.37 -1.00
CA LEU A 19 -1.88 -3.62 -0.45
C LEU A 19 -1.11 -3.40 0.86
N ALA A 20 -0.32 -2.32 0.94
CA ALA A 20 0.39 -1.93 2.15
C ALA A 20 -0.57 -1.66 3.32
N MET A 21 -1.73 -1.04 3.02
CA MET A 21 -2.84 -0.82 3.96
C MET A 21 -3.65 -2.09 4.27
N GLY A 22 -3.33 -3.24 3.68
CA GLY A 22 -3.97 -4.52 3.98
C GLY A 22 -5.30 -4.76 3.24
N ARG A 23 -5.61 -3.97 2.20
CA ARG A 23 -6.85 -4.17 1.42
C ARG A 23 -6.78 -5.46 0.59
N PRO A 24 -7.90 -6.20 0.44
CA PRO A 24 -7.94 -7.42 -0.35
C PRO A 24 -7.85 -7.11 -1.85
N THR A 25 -7.29 -8.04 -2.63
CA THR A 25 -6.98 -7.83 -4.06
C THR A 25 -8.23 -7.57 -4.91
N GLU A 26 -9.35 -8.16 -4.50
CA GLU A 26 -10.67 -8.07 -5.12
C GLU A 26 -11.24 -6.65 -5.01
N GLU A 27 -11.01 -5.97 -3.89
CA GLU A 27 -11.37 -4.56 -3.72
C GLU A 27 -10.41 -3.62 -4.46
N ILE A 28 -9.12 -3.94 -4.47
CA ILE A 28 -8.10 -3.08 -5.08
C ILE A 28 -8.26 -2.98 -6.59
N GLY A 29 -8.58 -4.10 -7.26
CA GLY A 29 -8.68 -4.17 -8.71
C GLY A 29 -9.54 -3.04 -9.31
N PRO A 30 -10.83 -2.96 -8.97
CA PRO A 30 -11.72 -1.91 -9.45
C PRO A 30 -11.20 -0.49 -9.16
N LEU A 31 -10.61 -0.25 -7.99
CA LEU A 31 -10.09 1.06 -7.59
C LEU A 31 -8.94 1.55 -8.47
N VAL A 32 -8.15 0.63 -9.05
CA VAL A 32 -7.01 0.94 -9.91
C VAL A 32 -7.24 0.59 -11.38
N GLY A 33 -8.48 0.21 -11.74
CA GLY A 33 -8.89 -0.05 -13.13
C GLY A 33 -8.45 -1.40 -13.71
N VAL A 34 -8.23 -2.43 -12.86
CA VAL A 34 -7.83 -3.78 -13.31
C VAL A 34 -8.63 -4.87 -12.57
N SER A 35 -8.46 -6.14 -12.96
CA SER A 35 -9.05 -7.25 -12.19
C SER A 35 -8.31 -7.53 -10.89
N GLY A 36 -8.99 -8.05 -9.86
CA GLY A 36 -8.33 -8.51 -8.63
C GLY A 36 -7.28 -9.60 -8.90
N ARG A 37 -7.51 -10.46 -9.90
CA ARG A 37 -6.51 -11.45 -10.37
C ARG A 37 -5.22 -10.78 -10.86
N THR A 38 -5.33 -9.65 -11.56
CA THR A 38 -4.17 -8.87 -12.00
C THR A 38 -3.38 -8.33 -10.80
N VAL A 39 -4.08 -7.80 -9.79
CA VAL A 39 -3.45 -7.32 -8.55
C VAL A 39 -2.77 -8.47 -7.80
N ARG A 40 -3.41 -9.64 -7.72
CA ARG A 40 -2.81 -10.85 -7.12
C ARG A 40 -1.50 -11.23 -7.80
N ARG A 41 -1.48 -11.25 -9.13
CA ARG A 41 -0.23 -11.49 -9.90
C ARG A 41 0.83 -10.41 -9.68
N TRP A 42 0.43 -9.16 -9.48
CA TRP A 42 1.38 -8.09 -9.17
C TRP A 42 1.98 -8.26 -7.79
N ARG A 43 1.20 -8.65 -6.77
CA ARG A 43 1.67 -8.90 -5.41
C ARG A 43 2.83 -9.90 -5.37
N ASP A 44 2.81 -10.90 -6.25
CA ASP A 44 3.84 -11.94 -6.34
C ASP A 44 5.12 -11.45 -7.04
N ARG A 45 5.13 -10.24 -7.62
CA ARG A 45 6.31 -9.70 -8.29
C ARG A 45 7.27 -9.03 -7.28
N PRO A 46 8.59 -9.23 -7.42
CA PRO A 46 9.58 -8.66 -6.50
C PRO A 46 9.56 -7.13 -6.42
N ASP A 47 9.35 -6.45 -7.54
CA ASP A 47 9.29 -4.98 -7.63
C ASP A 47 8.11 -4.41 -6.83
N VAL A 48 6.92 -4.99 -7.01
CA VAL A 48 5.71 -4.58 -6.28
C VAL A 48 5.82 -4.92 -4.80
N SER A 49 6.37 -6.08 -4.47
CA SER A 49 6.59 -6.48 -3.08
C SER A 49 7.54 -5.51 -2.36
N ALA A 50 8.61 -5.07 -3.03
CA ALA A 50 9.51 -4.04 -2.52
C ALA A 50 8.78 -2.70 -2.31
N ASP A 51 7.92 -2.28 -3.23
CA ASP A 51 7.11 -1.07 -3.07
C ASP A 51 6.13 -1.16 -1.90
N VAL A 52 5.45 -2.30 -1.73
CA VAL A 52 4.57 -2.56 -0.58
C VAL A 52 5.35 -2.43 0.73
N CYS A 53 6.54 -3.04 0.81
CA CYS A 53 7.40 -2.93 1.98
C CYS A 53 7.81 -1.47 2.26
N ARG A 54 8.25 -0.73 1.23
CA ARG A 54 8.61 0.70 1.37
C ARG A 54 7.45 1.53 1.90
N VAL A 55 6.25 1.33 1.36
CA VAL A 55 5.05 2.05 1.81
C VAL A 55 4.72 1.69 3.25
N ARG A 56 4.76 0.41 3.62
CA ARG A 56 4.53 -0.03 5.01
C ARG A 56 5.52 0.60 5.98
N THR A 57 6.80 0.62 5.65
CA THR A 57 7.82 1.28 6.47
C THR A 57 7.47 2.75 6.68
N LYS A 58 7.15 3.48 5.60
CA LYS A 58 6.75 4.90 5.69
C LYS A 58 5.50 5.12 6.54
N LEU A 59 4.50 4.25 6.42
CA LEU A 59 3.28 4.33 7.22
C LEU A 59 3.57 4.10 8.72
N LEU A 60 4.54 3.25 9.03
CA LEU A 60 4.93 2.93 10.40
C LEU A 60 5.90 3.95 11.01
N ASP A 61 6.60 4.77 10.22
CA ASP A 61 7.61 5.72 10.72
C ASP A 61 7.07 6.61 11.85
N GLY A 62 5.85 7.12 11.72
CA GLY A 62 5.20 7.94 12.75
C GLY A 62 4.91 7.16 14.04
N ALA A 63 4.41 5.93 13.91
CA ALA A 63 4.14 5.06 15.06
C ALA A 63 5.45 4.63 15.74
N VAL A 64 6.48 4.28 14.96
CA VAL A 64 7.82 3.93 15.46
C VAL A 64 8.45 5.13 16.17
N ALA A 65 8.32 6.34 15.62
CA ALA A 65 8.79 7.55 16.28
C ALA A 65 8.08 7.80 17.62
N ALA A 66 6.75 7.61 17.68
CA ALA A 66 5.98 7.74 18.91
C ALA A 66 6.42 6.73 19.99
N VAL A 67 6.63 5.46 19.61
CA VAL A 67 7.15 4.42 20.52
C VAL A 67 8.56 4.78 21.01
N ARG A 68 9.45 5.24 20.12
CA ARG A 68 10.81 5.68 20.48
C ARG A 68 10.83 6.88 21.44
N ALA A 69 9.85 7.77 21.34
CA ALA A 69 9.68 8.90 22.24
C ALA A 69 9.10 8.51 23.62
N GLY A 70 8.92 7.22 23.90
CA GLY A 70 8.34 6.72 25.15
C GLY A 70 6.81 6.74 25.18
N GLY A 71 6.17 6.94 24.02
CA GLY A 71 4.73 6.97 23.86
C GLY A 71 4.11 5.57 23.76
N VAL A 72 4.10 4.85 24.87
CA VAL A 72 3.09 3.83 25.18
C VAL A 72 2.80 3.96 26.67
N ARG A 73 1.72 4.69 27.01
CA ARG A 73 1.07 4.65 28.32
C ARG A 73 -0.33 4.14 28.12
#